data_AF-A0A931VP01-F1
#
_entry.id   AF-A0A931VP01-F1
#
_cell.length_a   1.000
_cell.length_b   1.000
_cell.length_c   1.000
_cell.angle_alpha   90.00
_cell.angle_beta   90.00
_cell.angle_gamma   90.00
#
_symmetry.space_group_name_H-M   'P 1'
#
loop_
_entity.id
_entity.type
_entity.pdbx_description
1 polymer ?
#
loop_
_entity_poly.entity_id
_entity_poly.type
_entity_poly.pdbx_seq_one_letter_code
_entity_poly.pdbx_strand_id
1 'polypeptide(L)' 'MAHRYRLDPEPAAETMLVRHCSDARFVWNLALEQANSRRPGRGPTPGAAARMRQLAEARRHSWLGEGSSSVQQQAL' A
#
# COMPACT_ATOMS: atom_id res chain seq x y z
N MET A 1 23.41 3.68 -9.69
CA MET A 1 23.03 5.05 -9.28
C MET A 1 23.18 5.12 -7.76
N ALA A 2 23.96 6.06 -7.23
CA ALA A 2 24.09 6.23 -5.78
C ALA A 2 23.04 7.23 -5.31
N HIS A 3 22.14 6.79 -4.43
CA HIS A 3 21.16 7.67 -3.79
C HIS A 3 21.73 8.19 -2.47
N ARG A 4 21.58 9.49 -2.20
CA ARG A 4 21.96 10.12 -0.93
C ARG A 4 20.70 10.52 -0.19
N TYR A 5 20.52 9.98 1.01
CA TYR A 5 19.40 10.28 1.89
C TYR A 5 19.92 10.83 3.22
N ARG A 6 19.09 11.62 3.91
CA ARG A 6 19.35 12.01 5.29
C ARG A 6 19.12 10.80 6.20
N LEU A 7 19.87 10.71 7.30
CA LEU A 7 19.69 9.67 8.31
C LEU A 7 18.35 9.87 9.03
N ASP A 8 18.04 11.12 9.38
CA ASP A 8 16.82 11.52 10.06
C ASP A 8 15.95 12.41 9.17
N PRO A 9 14.61 12.33 9.31
CA PRO A 9 13.72 13.22 8.58
C PRO A 9 13.81 14.64 9.12
N GLU A 10 13.48 15.59 8.27
CA GLU A 10 13.16 16.94 8.74
C GLU A 10 11.85 16.89 9.57
N PRO A 11 11.71 17.68 10.65
CA PRO A 11 10.47 17.70 11.44
C PRO A 11 9.21 17.92 10.60
N ALA A 12 9.28 18.73 9.55
CA ALA A 12 8.17 18.95 8.62
C ALA A 12 7.74 17.69 7.84
N ALA A 13 8.66 16.72 7.66
CA ALA A 13 8.41 15.48 6.92
C ALA A 13 7.88 14.34 7.81
N GLU A 14 8.05 14.42 9.14
CA GLU A 14 7.74 13.34 10.07
C GLU A 14 6.27 12.90 9.98
N THR A 15 5.33 13.85 10.02
CA THR A 15 3.89 13.58 9.91
C THR A 15 3.55 12.83 8.62
N MET A 16 4.20 13.20 7.52
CA MET A 16 3.98 12.58 6.21
C MET A 16 4.53 11.15 6.19
N LEU A 17 5.70 10.90 6.78
CA LEU A 17 6.28 9.57 6.90
C LEU A 17 5.43 8.63 7.77
N VAL A 18 4.92 9.13 8.91
CA VAL A 18 4.00 8.36 9.77
C VAL A 18 2.74 7.98 9.00
N ARG A 19 2.19 8.90 8.20
CA ARG A 19 1.08 8.59 7.31
C ARG A 19 1.46 7.50 6.30
N HIS A 20 2.60 7.62 5.63
CA HIS A 20 3.06 6.59 4.68
C HIS A 20 3.19 5.20 5.30
N CYS A 21 3.71 5.10 6.52
CA CYS A 21 3.76 3.84 7.26
C CYS A 21 2.34 3.28 7.53
N SER A 22 1.40 4.16 7.87
CA SER A 22 0.01 3.79 8.12
C SER A 22 -0.70 3.31 6.85
N ASP A 23 -0.54 4.05 5.75
CA ASP A 23 -1.04 3.70 4.41
C ASP A 23 -0.50 2.32 3.98
N ALA A 24 0.82 2.12 4.08
CA ALA A 24 1.47 0.87 3.72
C ALA A 24 0.94 -0.31 4.55
N ARG A 25 0.80 -0.12 5.86
CA ARG A 25 0.27 -1.15 6.76
C ARG A 25 -1.18 -1.50 6.42
N PHE A 26 -2.01 -0.52 6.11
CA PHE A 26 -3.38 -0.76 5.70
C PHE A 26 -3.45 -1.57 4.40
N VAL A 27 -2.71 -1.16 3.36
CA VAL A 27 -2.70 -1.86 2.06
C VAL A 27 -2.19 -3.29 2.19
N TRP A 28 -1.10 -3.49 2.95
CA TRP A 28 -0.57 -4.83 3.22
C TRP A 28 -1.61 -5.73 3.92
N ASN A 29 -2.25 -5.21 4.98
CA ASN A 29 -3.24 -5.98 5.71
C ASN A 29 -4.42 -6.38 4.83
N LEU A 30 -4.92 -5.47 3.98
CA LEU A 30 -6.00 -5.76 3.04
C LEU A 30 -5.62 -6.84 2.03
N ALA A 31 -4.39 -6.78 1.48
CA ALA A 31 -3.89 -7.80 0.57
C ALA A 31 -3.74 -9.17 1.27
N LEU A 32 -3.28 -9.16 2.52
CA LEU A 32 -3.14 -10.36 3.35
C LEU A 32 -4.50 -10.97 3.69
N GLU A 33 -5.50 -10.16 4.05
CA GLU A 33 -6.88 -10.60 4.27
C GLU A 33 -7.46 -11.25 3.01
N GLN A 34 -7.25 -10.64 1.84
CA GLN A 34 -7.66 -11.23 0.57
C GLN A 34 -6.97 -12.58 0.32
N ALA A 35 -5.67 -12.70 0.57
CA ALA A 35 -4.93 -13.95 0.41
C ALA A 35 -5.44 -15.05 1.37
N ASN A 36 -5.69 -14.68 2.63
CA ASN A 36 -6.18 -15.59 3.67
C ASN A 36 -7.66 -15.96 3.51
N SER A 37 -8.43 -15.18 2.73
CA SER A 37 -9.83 -15.48 2.44
C SER A 37 -10.04 -16.68 1.49
N ARG A 38 -8.95 -17.28 0.98
CA ARG A 38 -8.99 -18.47 0.12
C ARG A 38 -9.77 -19.59 0.81
N ARG A 39 -10.77 -20.12 0.11
CA ARG A 39 -11.54 -21.30 0.53
C ARG A 39 -11.56 -22.35 -0.58
N PRO A 40 -11.45 -23.65 -0.25
CA PRO A 40 -11.69 -24.71 -1.23
C PRO A 40 -13.05 -24.52 -1.92
N GLY A 41 -13.09 -24.67 -3.24
CA GLY A 41 -14.32 -24.49 -4.03
C GLY A 41 -14.66 -23.03 -4.37
N ARG A 42 -13.94 -22.03 -3.84
CA ARG A 42 -13.96 -20.66 -4.38
C ARG A 42 -12.82 -20.46 -5.35
N GLY A 43 -13.04 -19.57 -6.33
CA GLY A 43 -12.03 -19.18 -7.31
C GLY A 43 -10.75 -18.60 -6.67
N PRO A 44 -9.69 -18.40 -7.47
CA PRO A 44 -8.41 -17.93 -6.96
C PRO A 44 -8.53 -16.53 -6.33
N THR A 45 -7.76 -16.30 -5.27
CA THR A 45 -7.60 -14.96 -4.70
C THR A 45 -6.93 -14.02 -5.71
N PRO A 46 -7.15 -12.69 -5.64
CA PRO A 46 -6.56 -11.74 -6.58
C PRO A 46 -5.03 -11.86 -6.68
N GLY A 47 -4.53 -12.07 -7.90
CA GLY A 47 -3.10 -12.01 -8.22
C GLY A 47 -2.57 -10.57 -8.26
N ALA A 48 -1.25 -10.39 -8.43
CA ALA A 48 -0.59 -9.09 -8.34
C ALA A 48 -1.23 -8.00 -9.23
N ALA A 49 -1.46 -8.29 -10.52
CA ALA A 49 -2.09 -7.35 -11.44
C ALA A 49 -3.52 -6.96 -11.03
N ALA A 50 -4.28 -7.89 -10.43
CA ALA A 50 -5.61 -7.62 -9.92
C ALA A 50 -5.56 -6.74 -8.67
N ARG A 51 -4.63 -7.01 -7.74
CA ARG A 51 -4.41 -6.17 -6.55
C ARG A 51 -3.97 -4.75 -6.92
N MET A 52 -3.10 -4.58 -7.92
CA MET A 52 -2.71 -3.25 -8.41
C MET A 52 -3.91 -2.47 -8.98
N ARG A 53 -4.81 -3.14 -9.72
CA ARG A 53 -6.06 -2.51 -10.21
C ARG A 53 -6.99 -2.10 -9.06
N GLN A 54 -7.16 -3.00 -8.08
CA GLN A 54 -7.98 -2.72 -6.89
C GLN A 54 -7.42 -1.56 -6.07
N LEU A 55 -6.10 -1.48 -5.89
CA LEU A 55 -5.47 -0.33 -5.24
C LEU A 55 -5.69 0.96 -6.04
N ALA A 56 -5.53 0.91 -7.36
CA ALA A 56 -5.79 2.07 -8.21
C ALA A 56 -7.23 2.57 -8.08
N GLU A 57 -8.20 1.65 -7.93
CA GLU A 57 -9.60 1.97 -7.65
C GLU A 57 -9.81 2.52 -6.24
N ALA A 58 -9.26 1.88 -5.21
CA ALA A 58 -9.37 2.32 -3.84
C ALA A 58 -8.85 3.75 -3.65
N ARG A 59 -7.76 4.12 -4.32
CA ARG A 59 -7.23 5.50 -4.30
C ARG A 59 -8.15 6.54 -4.92
N ARG A 60 -8.99 6.18 -5.90
CA ARG A 60 -9.95 7.13 -6.49
C ARG A 60 -11.10 7.46 -5.55
N HIS A 61 -11.39 6.58 -4.59
CA HIS A 61 -12.61 6.63 -3.79
C HIS A 61 -12.35 6.67 -2.28
N SER A 62 -11.10 6.83 -1.83
CA SER A 62 -10.75 6.85 -0.41
C SER A 62 -9.59 7.78 -0.10
N TRP A 63 -9.32 7.94 1.19
CA TRP A 63 -8.17 8.68 1.73
C TRP A 63 -6.81 8.17 1.24
N LEU A 64 -6.73 6.96 0.67
CA LEU A 64 -5.51 6.46 0.03
C LEU A 64 -5.08 7.32 -1.17
N GLY A 65 -6.02 8.05 -1.79
CA GLY A 65 -5.73 8.92 -2.93
C GLY A 65 -4.75 10.05 -2.63
N GLU A 66 -4.65 10.49 -1.38
CA GLU A 66 -3.73 11.56 -0.97
C GLU A 66 -2.40 11.01 -0.41
N GLY A 67 -2.23 9.68 -0.37
CA GLY A 67 -1.01 8.99 0.04
C GLY A 67 0.00 8.79 -1.09
N SER A 68 1.16 8.20 -0.78
CA SER A 68 2.19 7.94 -1.79
C SER A 68 1.88 6.72 -2.64
N SER A 69 1.81 6.92 -3.96
CA SER A 69 1.61 5.85 -4.94
C SER A 69 2.69 4.78 -4.85
N SER A 70 3.96 5.15 -4.71
CA SER A 70 5.07 4.20 -4.72
C SER A 70 5.09 3.36 -3.44
N VAL A 71 4.83 3.98 -2.28
CA VAL A 71 4.75 3.28 -0.98
C VAL A 71 3.62 2.26 -0.99
N GLN A 72 2.43 2.67 -1.42
CA GLN A 72 1.26 1.78 -1.47
C GLN A 72 1.45 0.62 -2.46
N GLN A 73 2.10 0.86 -3.61
CA GLN A 73 2.39 -0.18 -4.60
C GLN A 73 3.44 -1.19 -4.11
N GLN A 74 4.45 -0.75 -3.36
CA GLN A 74 5.46 -1.64 -2.78
C GLN A 74 4.92 -2.48 -1.61
N ALA A 75 3.77 -2.11 -1.05
CA ALA A 75 3.11 -2.86 0.02
C ALA A 75 2.20 -4.02 -0.48
N LEU A 76 2.08 -4.24 -1.80
CA LEU A 76 1.19 -5.27 -2.43
C LEU A 76 1.92 -6.53 -2.92
#